data_AF-A0A2E7CIZ2-F1
#
_entry.id   AF-A0A2E7CIZ2-F1
#
_cell.length_a   1.000
_cell.length_b   1.000
_cell.length_c   1.000
_cell.angle_alpha   90.00
_cell.angle_beta   90.00
_cell.angle_gamma   90.00
#
_symmetry.space_group_name_H-M   'P 1'
#
loop_
_entity.id
_entity.type
_entity.pdbx_description
1 polymer ?
#
loop_
_entity_poly.entity_id
_entity_poly.type
_entity_poly.pdbx_seq_one_letter_code
_entity_poly.pdbx_strand_id
1 'polypeptide(L)'
;MTLFAMTYLFTACSDKDSDTGAEPAAEPAAEPAAEPAAEPAAEPSGEPAAEPSGEPDPVELAIEGDWEDSWGSLHSIDVNLWSYGLSSFHISHIDNDNMWLVAENDEANGYNPLLWSVFDWTMDDAGGLYYCQSSYDLSSEEDALAAAHADGSDLSFGCSGFPWSELRMTIDIKGNYTDNWGGSHQVSAFSWTSGSSMFHLSEHNNESKWAVAQNDESNEYNPSLWSVFDWTMDDAGGLYYCQSSYDLSSEEDALAAAHADGSDLSGGCNGFSWSELREEFMLTGSYTDNWDGSHQIDAFSWVSGDYSFHISQYSNTEGWAVAQNDASNEYNPEKWSRFDIIDLSASDDGNIYYCQSIFDAETEAEAVSGASADTDLATGCGGYSWSILTPEAP
;
A
#
# COMPACT_ATOMS: atom_id res chain seq x y z
N MET A 1 21.03 -58.92 -30.60
CA MET A 1 22.39 -59.26 -31.09
C MET A 1 23.34 -58.49 -30.19
N THR A 2 24.10 -59.23 -29.34
CA THR A 2 25.31 -58.82 -28.59
C THR A 2 25.12 -57.66 -27.57
N LEU A 3 25.06 -57.81 -26.24
CA LEU A 3 25.85 -58.55 -25.23
C LEU A 3 27.30 -58.05 -25.06
N PHE A 4 27.62 -57.52 -23.87
CA PHE A 4 28.84 -57.67 -23.02
C PHE A 4 28.76 -56.59 -21.91
N ALA A 5 28.57 -56.82 -20.60
CA ALA A 5 29.10 -57.74 -19.59
C ALA A 5 30.29 -57.18 -18.77
N MET A 6 30.33 -57.59 -17.49
CA MET A 6 31.30 -57.42 -16.38
C MET A 6 30.91 -56.35 -15.34
N THR A 7 30.38 -56.64 -14.14
CA THR A 7 30.58 -57.71 -13.11
C THR A 7 31.90 -57.58 -12.35
N TYR A 8 31.83 -57.37 -11.02
CA TYR A 8 32.34 -58.21 -9.90
C TYR A 8 32.10 -57.43 -8.57
N LEU A 9 31.22 -57.89 -7.63
CA LEU A 9 31.42 -58.87 -6.52
C LEU A 9 32.48 -58.41 -5.49
N PHE A 10 32.31 -58.39 -4.16
CA PHE A 10 31.78 -59.36 -3.16
C PHE A 10 31.28 -58.59 -1.90
N THR A 11 30.17 -58.93 -1.20
CA THR A 11 29.99 -59.99 -0.14
C THR A 11 30.89 -59.75 1.11
N ALA A 12 30.42 -59.69 2.36
CA ALA A 12 29.61 -60.69 3.08
C ALA A 12 28.98 -60.17 4.39
N CYS A 13 27.98 -60.92 4.85
CA CYS A 13 27.13 -60.80 6.04
C CYS A 13 27.72 -61.41 7.34
N SER A 14 26.89 -61.31 8.40
CA SER A 14 26.70 -62.27 9.52
C SER A 14 27.59 -62.11 10.76
N ASP A 15 27.16 -62.36 12.00
CA ASP A 15 25.94 -62.94 12.58
C ASP A 15 25.91 -62.71 14.12
N LYS A 16 24.70 -62.70 14.68
CA LYS A 16 24.19 -63.35 15.93
C LYS A 16 24.89 -63.33 17.31
N ASP A 17 24.02 -63.01 18.27
CA ASP A 17 23.62 -63.75 19.50
C ASP A 17 24.37 -63.64 20.84
N SER A 18 23.51 -63.61 21.87
CA SER A 18 23.56 -64.27 23.19
C SER A 18 23.97 -63.47 24.45
N ASP A 19 22.94 -63.16 25.25
CA ASP A 19 22.62 -63.83 26.53
C ASP A 19 23.11 -63.26 27.89
N THR A 20 22.15 -63.31 28.84
CA THR A 20 22.22 -63.40 30.32
C THR A 20 22.84 -62.29 31.21
N GLY A 21 21.97 -61.63 31.99
CA GLY A 21 21.70 -62.05 33.39
C GLY A 21 22.43 -61.37 34.57
N ALA A 22 21.60 -60.92 35.54
CA ALA A 22 21.81 -60.84 37.01
C ALA A 22 22.13 -59.48 37.69
N GLU A 23 21.11 -58.99 38.42
CA GLU A 23 21.11 -58.22 39.69
C GLU A 23 21.77 -59.02 40.87
N PRO A 24 21.91 -58.57 42.16
CA PRO A 24 21.34 -57.39 42.86
C PRO A 24 22.22 -56.65 43.94
N ALA A 25 21.65 -55.55 44.47
CA ALA A 25 21.61 -54.98 45.85
C ALA A 25 22.84 -54.95 46.82
N ALA A 26 23.08 -53.78 47.45
CA ALA A 26 23.15 -53.58 48.93
C ALA A 26 23.54 -52.13 49.37
N GLU A 27 22.63 -51.44 50.07
CA GLU A 27 22.86 -50.48 51.18
C GLU A 27 23.32 -51.24 52.47
N PRO A 28 23.75 -50.68 53.64
CA PRO A 28 23.33 -49.39 54.26
C PRO A 28 24.30 -48.62 55.22
N ALA A 29 23.83 -47.43 55.64
CA ALA A 29 23.87 -46.75 56.97
C ALA A 29 25.17 -46.54 57.79
N ALA A 30 25.40 -45.29 58.24
CA ALA A 30 25.42 -44.89 59.67
C ALA A 30 25.83 -43.42 59.91
N GLU A 31 24.98 -42.64 60.60
CA GLU A 31 25.35 -41.45 61.40
C GLU A 31 26.02 -41.88 62.74
N PRO A 32 26.67 -40.97 63.52
CA PRO A 32 25.91 -40.20 64.52
C PRO A 32 26.42 -38.77 64.83
N ALA A 33 25.52 -38.02 65.48
CA ALA A 33 25.58 -36.63 65.94
C ALA A 33 26.56 -36.31 67.09
N ALA A 34 27.00 -35.05 67.14
CA ALA A 34 27.36 -34.33 68.37
C ALA A 34 27.37 -32.79 68.17
N GLU A 35 26.43 -32.10 68.82
CA GLU A 35 26.47 -30.68 69.25
C GLU A 35 26.80 -30.64 70.78
N PRO A 36 27.04 -29.49 71.50
CA PRO A 36 26.76 -28.08 71.15
C PRO A 36 27.78 -26.98 71.63
N ALA A 37 27.47 -25.74 71.19
CA ALA A 37 27.55 -24.41 71.85
C ALA A 37 28.90 -23.69 72.13
N ALA A 38 29.14 -22.57 71.40
CA ALA A 38 29.22 -21.19 71.94
C ALA A 38 29.48 -20.15 70.81
N GLU A 39 28.64 -19.09 70.79
CA GLU A 39 28.56 -17.89 69.92
C GLU A 39 29.77 -16.89 70.01
N PRO A 40 29.77 -15.71 69.33
CA PRO A 40 29.47 -15.38 67.92
C PRO A 40 30.50 -14.37 67.31
N ALA A 41 30.19 -13.85 66.12
CA ALA A 41 30.68 -12.62 65.45
C ALA A 41 31.62 -12.82 64.24
N ALA A 42 31.00 -12.97 63.08
CA ALA A 42 31.43 -12.33 61.84
C ALA A 42 30.22 -12.26 60.90
N GLU A 43 29.81 -11.05 60.54
CA GLU A 43 28.82 -10.80 59.49
C GLU A 43 29.32 -11.39 58.15
N PRO A 44 28.51 -12.15 57.40
CA PRO A 44 28.82 -12.39 56.00
C PRO A 44 28.36 -11.19 55.21
N SER A 45 29.31 -10.43 54.66
CA SER A 45 29.06 -9.54 53.53
C SER A 45 28.73 -10.40 52.31
N GLY A 46 27.48 -10.83 52.21
CA GLY A 46 26.92 -11.34 50.96
C GLY A 46 26.63 -10.15 50.06
N GLU A 47 27.44 -9.94 49.04
CA GLU A 47 27.00 -9.20 47.86
C GLU A 47 25.70 -9.87 47.36
N PRO A 48 24.61 -9.12 47.15
CA PRO A 48 23.48 -9.66 46.42
C PRO A 48 23.96 -10.02 45.03
N ALA A 49 23.72 -11.26 44.61
CA ALA A 49 23.80 -11.63 43.21
C ALA A 49 23.00 -10.60 42.42
N ALA A 50 23.64 -9.99 41.42
CA ALA A 50 23.02 -9.06 40.50
C ALA A 50 21.69 -9.65 40.03
N GLU A 51 20.61 -8.93 40.31
CA GLU A 51 19.33 -9.15 39.62
C GLU A 51 19.60 -9.11 38.11
N PRO A 52 18.92 -9.92 37.29
CA PRO A 52 19.01 -9.76 35.85
C PRO A 52 18.38 -8.41 35.51
N SER A 53 19.20 -7.36 35.44
CA SER A 53 18.86 -6.08 34.84
C SER A 53 18.87 -6.22 33.32
N GLY A 54 18.18 -7.24 32.82
CA GLY A 54 17.69 -7.22 31.46
C GLY A 54 16.55 -6.21 31.46
N GLU A 55 16.84 -4.99 31.06
CA GLU A 55 15.82 -4.14 30.47
C GLU A 55 15.09 -5.02 29.44
N PRO A 56 13.76 -5.23 29.55
CA PRO A 56 13.06 -6.00 28.54
C PRO A 56 13.35 -5.31 27.20
N ASP A 57 13.91 -6.05 26.25
CA ASP A 57 13.98 -5.56 24.88
C ASP A 57 12.55 -5.11 24.51
N PRO A 58 12.38 -3.89 23.96
CA PRO A 58 11.06 -3.46 23.54
C PRO A 58 10.51 -4.53 22.61
N VAL A 59 9.31 -5.05 22.94
CA VAL A 59 8.65 -6.05 22.10
C VAL A 59 8.35 -5.37 20.77
N GLU A 60 9.16 -5.65 19.75
CA GLU A 60 8.86 -5.24 18.38
C GLU A 60 7.64 -6.05 17.89
N LEU A 61 6.70 -5.41 17.21
CA LEU A 61 5.58 -6.12 16.59
C LEU A 61 6.04 -6.68 15.24
N ALA A 62 5.88 -7.98 15.03
CA ALA A 62 6.38 -8.64 13.81
C ALA A 62 5.75 -8.13 12.51
N ILE A 63 4.58 -7.51 12.59
CA ILE A 63 3.81 -6.98 11.45
C ILE A 63 3.65 -5.46 11.51
N GLU A 64 4.55 -4.76 12.22
CA GLU A 64 4.60 -3.30 12.21
C GLU A 64 4.79 -2.78 10.77
N GLY A 65 3.98 -1.79 10.38
CA GLY A 65 4.02 -1.19 9.06
C GLY A 65 2.68 -0.65 8.57
N ASP A 66 2.72 -0.12 7.35
CA ASP A 66 1.56 0.36 6.62
C ASP A 66 1.15 -0.66 5.56
N TRP A 67 -0.07 -1.19 5.70
CA TRP A 67 -0.59 -2.29 4.91
C TRP A 67 -1.87 -1.90 4.17
N GLU A 68 -2.13 -2.55 3.04
CA GLU A 68 -3.41 -2.56 2.35
C GLU A 68 -4.00 -3.97 2.43
N ASP A 69 -5.29 -4.06 2.79
CA ASP A 69 -6.01 -5.33 2.77
C ASP A 69 -6.63 -5.65 1.40
N SER A 70 -7.09 -6.89 1.22
CA SER A 70 -7.78 -7.32 -0.01
C SER A 70 -9.10 -6.57 -0.31
N TRP A 71 -9.55 -5.70 0.59
CA TRP A 71 -10.74 -4.85 0.45
C TRP A 71 -10.39 -3.40 0.11
N GLY A 72 -9.09 -3.07 0.02
CA GLY A 72 -8.56 -1.73 -0.25
C GLY A 72 -8.44 -0.84 0.99
N SER A 73 -8.72 -1.37 2.19
CA SER A 73 -8.55 -0.68 3.46
C SER A 73 -7.07 -0.48 3.75
N LEU A 74 -6.71 0.71 4.24
CA LEU A 74 -5.35 0.99 4.69
C LEU A 74 -5.27 0.76 6.19
N HIS A 75 -4.28 -0.02 6.61
CA HIS A 75 -3.96 -0.32 7.98
C HIS A 75 -2.63 0.34 8.33
N SER A 76 -2.58 1.05 9.45
CA SER A 76 -1.33 1.49 10.05
C SER A 76 -1.20 0.79 11.40
N ILE A 77 -0.15 -0.02 11.52
CA ILE A 77 0.08 -0.92 12.65
C ILE A 77 1.44 -0.59 13.25
N ASP A 78 1.45 -0.16 14.51
CA ASP A 78 2.66 -0.03 15.33
C ASP A 78 2.51 -0.83 16.63
N VAL A 79 3.52 -0.80 17.51
CA VAL A 79 3.51 -1.54 18.77
C VAL A 79 2.39 -1.12 19.76
N ASN A 80 1.82 0.07 19.61
CA ASN A 80 0.81 0.64 20.50
C ASN A 80 -0.58 0.73 19.85
N LEU A 81 -0.66 0.78 18.53
CA LEU A 81 -1.90 1.09 17.83
C LEU A 81 -2.04 0.28 16.53
N TRP A 82 -3.20 -0.35 16.35
CA TRP A 82 -3.67 -0.74 15.04
C TRP A 82 -4.80 0.21 14.64
N SER A 83 -4.67 0.89 13.51
CA SER A 83 -5.75 1.71 12.94
C SER A 83 -6.08 1.31 11.51
N TYR A 84 -7.35 1.39 11.14
CA TYR A 84 -7.80 1.34 9.74
C TYR A 84 -9.14 2.08 9.59
N GLY A 85 -9.27 2.86 8.51
CA GLY A 85 -10.43 3.72 8.29
C GLY A 85 -10.65 4.72 9.44
N LEU A 86 -11.81 4.65 10.10
CA LEU A 86 -12.13 5.47 11.28
C LEU A 86 -11.97 4.70 12.59
N SER A 87 -11.45 3.48 12.54
CA SER A 87 -11.32 2.59 13.69
C SER A 87 -9.88 2.54 14.19
N SER A 88 -9.74 2.60 15.51
CA SER A 88 -8.47 2.56 16.23
C SER A 88 -8.53 1.55 17.37
N PHE A 89 -7.45 0.80 17.56
CA PHE A 89 -7.34 -0.27 18.55
C PHE A 89 -6.03 -0.13 19.31
N HIS A 90 -6.10 0.20 20.59
CA HIS A 90 -4.94 0.43 21.47
C HIS A 90 -4.39 -0.90 21.96
N ILE A 91 -3.22 -1.29 21.46
CA ILE A 91 -2.61 -2.59 21.71
C ILE A 91 -2.11 -2.66 23.14
N SER A 92 -2.44 -3.76 23.82
CA SER A 92 -2.02 -4.02 25.19
C SER A 92 -1.10 -5.23 25.32
N HIS A 93 -1.31 -6.26 24.49
CA HIS A 93 -0.50 -7.48 24.50
C HIS A 93 -0.17 -7.93 23.08
N ILE A 94 1.05 -8.43 22.89
CA ILE A 94 1.57 -8.97 21.64
C ILE A 94 2.22 -10.32 21.95
N ASP A 95 1.94 -11.33 21.13
CA ASP A 95 2.63 -12.62 21.14
C ASP A 95 3.02 -12.96 19.70
N ASN A 96 4.25 -12.59 19.31
CA ASN A 96 4.75 -12.86 17.96
C ASN A 96 4.99 -14.35 17.70
N ASP A 97 5.30 -15.13 18.73
CA ASP A 97 5.57 -16.56 18.59
C ASP A 97 4.28 -17.32 18.23
N ASN A 98 3.14 -16.87 18.75
CA ASN A 98 1.82 -17.43 18.46
C ASN A 98 0.99 -16.57 17.50
N MET A 99 1.55 -15.47 16.99
CA MET A 99 0.98 -14.59 15.97
C MET A 99 -0.37 -13.97 16.34
N TRP A 100 -0.48 -13.38 17.52
CA TRP A 100 -1.68 -12.65 17.93
C TRP A 100 -1.38 -11.43 18.80
N LEU A 101 -2.35 -10.51 18.85
CA LEU A 101 -2.36 -9.36 19.75
C LEU A 101 -3.75 -9.09 20.30
N VAL A 102 -3.80 -8.40 21.45
CA VAL A 102 -5.02 -7.94 22.11
C VAL A 102 -5.00 -6.43 22.20
N ALA A 103 -6.12 -5.80 21.88
CA ALA A 103 -6.25 -4.34 21.86
C ALA A 103 -7.61 -3.87 22.40
N GLU A 104 -7.62 -2.70 23.05
CA GLU A 104 -8.84 -2.00 23.47
C GLU A 104 -9.35 -1.13 22.31
N ASN A 105 -10.63 -1.25 21.99
CA ASN A 105 -11.29 -0.47 20.95
C ASN A 105 -11.45 0.98 21.42
N ASP A 106 -10.97 1.94 20.63
CA ASP A 106 -11.07 3.37 20.95
C ASP A 106 -12.54 3.81 21.19
N GLU A 107 -12.76 4.77 22.10
CA GLU A 107 -14.08 5.32 22.41
C GLU A 107 -14.77 5.93 21.17
N ALA A 108 -13.98 6.46 20.23
CA ALA A 108 -14.46 7.06 19.00
C ALA A 108 -14.89 6.04 17.94
N ASN A 109 -14.58 4.74 18.13
CA ASN A 109 -14.97 3.71 17.17
C ASN A 109 -16.49 3.63 17.03
N GLY A 110 -16.97 3.60 15.79
CA GLY A 110 -18.40 3.50 15.49
C GLY A 110 -19.04 2.18 15.95
N TYR A 111 -18.24 1.16 16.20
CA TYR A 111 -18.66 -0.18 16.63
C TYR A 111 -17.82 -0.66 17.81
N ASN A 112 -18.48 -1.28 18.78
CA ASN A 112 -17.88 -1.89 19.97
C ASN A 112 -16.89 -0.97 20.73
N PRO A 113 -17.19 0.32 20.97
CA PRO A 113 -16.25 1.21 21.66
C PRO A 113 -16.03 0.74 23.10
N LEU A 114 -14.81 0.89 23.60
CA LEU A 114 -14.39 0.49 24.96
C LEU A 114 -14.55 -1.02 25.26
N LEU A 115 -14.73 -1.84 24.22
CA LEU A 115 -14.63 -3.30 24.29
C LEU A 115 -13.25 -3.75 23.79
N TRP A 116 -12.97 -5.03 23.88
CA TRP A 116 -11.67 -5.62 23.55
C TRP A 116 -11.75 -6.45 22.30
N SER A 117 -10.73 -6.30 21.45
CA SER A 117 -10.53 -7.07 20.23
C SER A 117 -9.30 -7.97 20.34
N VAL A 118 -9.35 -9.09 19.62
CA VAL A 118 -8.22 -9.99 19.40
C VAL A 118 -7.94 -9.98 17.90
N PHE A 119 -6.69 -9.73 17.56
CA PHE A 119 -6.21 -9.82 16.19
C PHE A 119 -5.20 -10.95 16.09
N ASP A 120 -5.48 -11.91 15.23
CA ASP A 120 -4.55 -12.97 14.86
C ASP A 120 -3.96 -12.64 13.49
N TRP A 121 -2.72 -13.05 13.24
CA TRP A 121 -2.13 -13.05 11.91
C TRP A 121 -1.53 -14.42 11.57
N THR A 122 -1.32 -14.66 10.28
CA THR A 122 -0.66 -15.86 9.79
C THR A 122 0.06 -15.58 8.47
N MET A 123 0.89 -16.51 8.04
CA MET A 123 1.62 -16.44 6.77
C MET A 123 1.31 -17.69 5.96
N ASP A 124 1.15 -17.54 4.64
CA ASP A 124 1.08 -18.70 3.75
C ASP A 124 2.48 -19.25 3.40
N ASP A 125 2.53 -20.33 2.62
CA ASP A 125 3.80 -20.95 2.21
C ASP A 125 4.64 -20.06 1.27
N ALA A 126 4.03 -19.05 0.64
CA ALA A 126 4.68 -18.07 -0.22
C ALA A 126 5.18 -16.83 0.55
N GLY A 127 4.82 -16.69 1.83
CA GLY A 127 5.15 -15.54 2.67
C GLY A 127 4.13 -14.40 2.62
N GLY A 128 2.94 -14.63 2.06
CA GLY A 128 1.83 -13.68 2.10
C GLY A 128 1.29 -13.55 3.52
N LEU A 129 1.16 -12.32 4.01
CA LEU A 129 0.64 -12.00 5.33
C LEU A 129 -0.89 -11.95 5.31
N TYR A 130 -1.52 -12.53 6.33
CA TYR A 130 -2.96 -12.51 6.51
C TYR A 130 -3.32 -12.12 7.94
N TYR A 131 -4.44 -11.44 8.13
CA TYR A 131 -4.97 -11.11 9.45
C TYR A 131 -6.44 -11.49 9.63
N CYS A 132 -6.82 -11.62 10.90
CA CYS A 132 -8.17 -11.89 11.35
C CYS A 132 -8.45 -11.11 12.64
N GLN A 133 -9.52 -10.32 12.69
CA GLN A 133 -10.09 -9.84 13.95
C GLN A 133 -11.00 -10.93 14.53
N SER A 134 -10.42 -11.89 15.24
CA SER A 134 -11.11 -13.11 15.68
C SER A 134 -12.16 -12.86 16.75
N SER A 135 -12.00 -11.79 17.53
CA SER A 135 -12.97 -11.27 18.49
C SER A 135 -12.99 -9.74 18.45
N TYR A 136 -14.15 -9.13 18.68
CA TYR A 136 -14.32 -7.67 18.49
C TYR A 136 -15.16 -6.96 19.57
N ASP A 137 -15.77 -7.71 20.51
CA ASP A 137 -16.75 -7.20 21.48
C ASP A 137 -16.57 -7.77 22.90
N LEU A 138 -15.35 -8.15 23.27
CA LEU A 138 -15.09 -8.74 24.58
C LEU A 138 -15.14 -7.69 25.70
N SER A 139 -15.69 -8.05 26.85
CA SER A 139 -15.95 -7.10 27.94
C SER A 139 -14.72 -6.70 28.75
N SER A 140 -13.64 -7.46 28.65
CA SER A 140 -12.42 -7.22 29.40
C SER A 140 -11.20 -7.78 28.68
N GLU A 141 -10.03 -7.23 29.04
CA GLU A 141 -8.74 -7.74 28.60
C GLU A 141 -8.51 -9.20 29.00
N GLU A 142 -8.95 -9.60 30.20
CA GLU A 142 -8.84 -11.00 30.68
C GLU A 142 -9.65 -11.95 29.78
N ASP A 143 -10.84 -11.54 29.36
CA ASP A 143 -11.66 -12.31 28.41
C ASP A 143 -10.98 -12.39 27.04
N ALA A 144 -10.32 -11.31 26.59
CA ALA A 144 -9.59 -11.25 25.33
C ALA A 144 -8.35 -12.16 25.32
N LEU A 145 -7.58 -12.17 26.40
CA LEU A 145 -6.44 -13.08 26.57
C LEU A 145 -6.85 -14.56 26.68
N ALA A 146 -8.10 -14.84 27.02
CA ALA A 146 -8.65 -16.20 27.11
C ALA A 146 -9.50 -16.61 25.88
N ALA A 147 -9.65 -15.72 24.91
CA ALA A 147 -10.48 -15.95 23.73
C ALA A 147 -9.90 -17.06 22.85
N ALA A 148 -10.76 -17.66 22.02
CA ALA A 148 -10.31 -18.60 21.01
C ALA A 148 -9.65 -17.82 19.86
N HIS A 149 -8.45 -18.24 19.47
CA HIS A 149 -7.72 -17.70 18.33
C HIS A 149 -8.19 -18.30 17.01
N ALA A 150 -8.00 -17.55 15.92
CA ALA A 150 -8.27 -18.01 14.57
C ALA A 150 -7.35 -19.19 14.16
N ASP A 151 -7.85 -20.05 13.28
CA ASP A 151 -7.08 -21.17 12.71
C ASP A 151 -6.30 -20.69 11.49
N GLY A 152 -5.02 -20.35 11.67
CA GLY A 152 -4.14 -19.89 10.58
C GLY A 152 -3.84 -20.96 9.52
N SER A 153 -4.16 -22.24 9.78
CA SER A 153 -3.99 -23.31 8.79
C SER A 153 -5.14 -23.42 7.79
N ASP A 154 -6.27 -22.77 8.06
CA ASP A 154 -7.43 -22.68 7.17
C ASP A 154 -7.67 -21.22 6.77
N LEU A 155 -6.98 -20.75 5.73
CA LEU A 155 -7.16 -19.38 5.22
C LEU A 155 -8.59 -19.11 4.71
N SER A 156 -9.39 -20.15 4.42
CA SER A 156 -10.73 -19.99 3.84
C SER A 156 -11.83 -19.83 4.90
N PHE A 157 -11.67 -20.44 6.09
CA PHE A 157 -12.70 -20.42 7.14
C PHE A 157 -12.16 -20.29 8.56
N GLY A 158 -10.85 -20.19 8.73
CA GLY A 158 -10.18 -20.19 10.04
C GLY A 158 -10.40 -18.91 10.84
N CYS A 159 -10.82 -17.82 10.20
CA CYS A 159 -11.17 -16.57 10.89
C CYS A 159 -12.61 -16.64 11.41
N SER A 160 -12.86 -17.45 12.45
CA SER A 160 -14.19 -17.62 13.07
C SER A 160 -15.29 -18.05 12.07
N GLY A 161 -14.94 -18.87 11.08
CA GLY A 161 -15.84 -19.33 10.00
C GLY A 161 -15.81 -18.47 8.74
N PHE A 162 -14.97 -17.44 8.69
CA PHE A 162 -14.76 -16.55 7.55
C PHE A 162 -13.34 -16.71 6.98
N PRO A 163 -13.12 -16.29 5.72
CA PRO A 163 -11.78 -16.23 5.16
C PRO A 163 -10.92 -15.21 5.90
N TRP A 164 -9.64 -15.49 5.97
CA TRP A 164 -8.63 -14.52 6.39
C TRP A 164 -8.49 -13.40 5.35
N SER A 165 -8.16 -12.19 5.80
CA SER A 165 -7.90 -11.06 4.91
C SER A 165 -6.40 -10.95 4.66
N GLU A 166 -6.00 -10.92 3.40
CA GLU A 166 -4.59 -10.70 3.03
C GLU A 166 -4.19 -9.26 3.35
N LEU A 167 -2.98 -9.06 3.86
CA LEU A 167 -2.33 -7.77 4.03
C LEU A 167 -1.09 -7.72 3.14
N ARG A 168 -1.00 -6.67 2.34
CA ARG A 168 0.19 -6.37 1.55
C ARG A 168 0.73 -5.02 1.94
N MET A 169 2.06 -4.87 1.90
CA MET A 169 2.67 -3.55 2.13
C MET A 169 2.05 -2.55 1.14
N THR A 170 1.76 -1.34 1.58
CA THR A 170 1.22 -0.32 0.66
C THR A 170 2.20 -0.05 -0.48
N ILE A 171 1.67 0.29 -1.66
CA ILE A 171 2.47 0.84 -2.77
C ILE A 171 2.43 2.36 -2.70
N ASP A 172 3.59 3.02 -2.80
CA ASP A 172 3.71 4.48 -2.61
C ASP A 172 2.87 5.28 -3.62
N ILE A 173 2.61 4.70 -4.79
CA ILE A 173 1.85 5.30 -5.88
C ILE A 173 0.42 4.77 -5.96
N LYS A 174 -0.15 4.33 -4.84
CA LYS A 174 -1.58 3.96 -4.78
C LYS A 174 -2.42 5.17 -5.15
N GLY A 175 -3.34 5.00 -6.09
CA GLY A 175 -4.21 6.08 -6.52
C GLY A 175 -4.94 5.82 -7.82
N ASN A 176 -5.70 6.83 -8.25
CA ASN A 176 -6.36 6.88 -9.55
C ASN A 176 -5.69 7.99 -10.37
N TYR A 177 -5.27 7.66 -11.58
CA TYR A 177 -4.51 8.55 -12.42
C TYR A 177 -5.03 8.55 -13.85
N THR A 178 -4.71 9.61 -14.58
CA THR A 178 -4.77 9.68 -16.03
C THR A 178 -3.36 9.89 -16.55
N ASP A 179 -3.00 9.20 -17.62
CA ASP A 179 -1.72 9.41 -18.30
C ASP A 179 -1.80 10.46 -19.41
N ASN A 180 -0.64 10.91 -19.89
CA ASN A 180 -0.52 11.92 -20.94
C ASN A 180 -1.03 11.46 -22.32
N TRP A 181 -1.54 10.23 -22.43
CA TRP A 181 -2.20 9.67 -23.61
C TRP A 181 -3.73 9.57 -23.44
N GLY A 182 -4.24 9.98 -22.28
CA GLY A 182 -5.66 9.88 -21.91
C GLY A 182 -6.07 8.50 -21.37
N GLY A 183 -5.10 7.63 -21.08
CA GLY A 183 -5.34 6.33 -20.45
C GLY A 183 -5.61 6.49 -18.95
N SER A 184 -6.65 5.81 -18.45
CA SER A 184 -6.93 5.76 -17.02
C SER A 184 -6.11 4.68 -16.33
N HIS A 185 -5.73 4.95 -15.08
CA HIS A 185 -4.96 4.04 -14.24
C HIS A 185 -5.53 3.97 -12.83
N GLN A 186 -5.54 2.76 -12.28
CA GLN A 186 -5.91 2.52 -10.88
C GLN A 186 -4.86 1.60 -10.29
N VAL A 187 -4.16 2.07 -9.27
CA VAL A 187 -3.01 1.37 -8.68
C VAL A 187 -3.29 1.10 -7.21
N SER A 188 -3.09 -0.14 -6.78
CA SER A 188 -3.15 -0.62 -5.40
C SER A 188 -2.04 -1.65 -5.16
N ALA A 189 -1.85 -2.08 -3.91
CA ALA A 189 -0.91 -3.17 -3.59
C ALA A 189 -1.30 -4.54 -4.19
N PHE A 190 -2.52 -4.65 -4.74
CA PHE A 190 -3.06 -5.88 -5.32
C PHE A 190 -3.16 -5.84 -6.84
N SER A 191 -3.32 -4.65 -7.43
CA SER A 191 -3.57 -4.55 -8.87
C SER A 191 -3.16 -3.22 -9.47
N TRP A 192 -2.81 -3.27 -10.75
CA TRP A 192 -2.67 -2.11 -11.62
C TRP A 192 -3.66 -2.29 -12.75
N THR A 193 -4.62 -1.37 -12.90
CA THR A 193 -5.50 -1.31 -14.05
C THR A 193 -5.00 -0.21 -14.99
N SER A 194 -4.94 -0.46 -16.29
CA SER A 194 -4.61 0.52 -17.32
C SER A 194 -5.62 0.42 -18.46
N GLY A 195 -6.48 1.43 -18.59
CA GLY A 195 -7.65 1.38 -19.46
C GLY A 195 -8.52 0.17 -19.14
N SER A 196 -8.66 -0.74 -20.10
CA SER A 196 -9.40 -2.00 -19.92
C SER A 196 -8.55 -3.19 -19.49
N SER A 197 -7.23 -3.02 -19.37
CA SER A 197 -6.30 -4.10 -18.98
C SER A 197 -6.12 -4.12 -17.47
N MET A 198 -6.06 -5.32 -16.89
CA MET A 198 -5.82 -5.54 -15.47
C MET A 198 -4.56 -6.37 -15.25
N PHE A 199 -3.76 -5.97 -14.27
CA PHE A 199 -2.51 -6.63 -13.88
C PHE A 199 -2.59 -6.92 -12.38
N HIS A 200 -2.50 -8.20 -12.00
CA HIS A 200 -2.54 -8.65 -10.61
C HIS A 200 -1.12 -8.55 -10.03
N LEU A 201 -0.88 -7.56 -9.17
CA LEU A 201 0.43 -7.39 -8.56
C LEU A 201 0.74 -8.61 -7.69
N SER A 202 1.98 -9.06 -7.71
CA SER A 202 2.47 -10.09 -6.78
C SER A 202 3.44 -9.50 -5.78
N GLU A 203 4.33 -8.61 -6.24
CA GLU A 203 5.36 -7.98 -5.43
C GLU A 203 5.67 -6.57 -5.93
N HIS A 204 6.05 -5.68 -5.02
CA HIS A 204 6.56 -4.35 -5.34
C HIS A 204 7.62 -3.90 -4.32
N ASN A 205 8.44 -2.94 -4.74
CA ASN A 205 9.44 -2.33 -3.91
C ASN A 205 9.39 -0.81 -4.04
N ASN A 206 8.99 -0.13 -2.97
CA ASN A 206 8.84 1.33 -2.98
C ASN A 206 10.19 2.08 -3.06
N GLU A 207 11.25 1.52 -2.46
CA GLU A 207 12.58 2.14 -2.47
C GLU A 207 13.21 2.12 -3.88
N SER A 208 13.08 0.98 -4.57
CA SER A 208 13.61 0.75 -5.91
C SER A 208 12.60 1.08 -7.02
N LYS A 209 11.37 1.43 -6.65
CA LYS A 209 10.29 1.92 -7.51
C LYS A 209 9.87 0.97 -8.65
N TRP A 210 9.59 -0.27 -8.31
CA TRP A 210 9.10 -1.27 -9.27
C TRP A 210 8.01 -2.17 -8.68
N ALA A 211 7.21 -2.77 -9.56
CA ALA A 211 6.22 -3.79 -9.25
C ALA A 211 6.21 -4.89 -10.33
N VAL A 212 6.00 -6.13 -9.91
CA VAL A 212 5.79 -7.30 -10.77
C VAL A 212 4.32 -7.67 -10.70
N ALA A 213 3.73 -7.99 -11.85
CA ALA A 213 2.34 -8.36 -11.93
C ALA A 213 2.07 -9.44 -12.97
N GLN A 214 1.11 -10.32 -12.69
CA GLN A 214 0.57 -11.23 -13.67
C GLN A 214 -0.54 -10.54 -14.47
N ASN A 215 -0.45 -10.61 -15.79
CA ASN A 215 -1.46 -10.07 -16.68
C ASN A 215 -2.75 -10.90 -16.56
N ASP A 216 -3.89 -10.23 -16.36
CA ASP A 216 -5.18 -10.93 -16.28
C ASP A 216 -5.44 -11.77 -17.55
N GLU A 217 -6.08 -12.93 -17.39
CA GLU A 217 -6.40 -13.82 -18.50
C GLU A 217 -7.36 -13.19 -19.53
N SER A 218 -8.09 -12.16 -19.12
CA SER A 218 -9.04 -11.40 -19.95
C SER A 218 -8.38 -10.26 -20.71
N ASN A 219 -7.10 -9.96 -20.46
CA ASN A 219 -6.39 -8.91 -21.19
C ASN A 219 -6.31 -9.26 -22.67
N GLU A 220 -6.53 -8.26 -23.53
CA GLU A 220 -6.45 -8.43 -24.98
C GLU A 220 -5.03 -8.84 -25.43
N TYR A 221 -4.02 -8.36 -24.71
CA TYR A 221 -2.61 -8.56 -25.02
C TYR A 221 -1.90 -9.28 -23.87
N ASN A 222 -1.06 -10.26 -24.22
CA ASN A 222 -0.21 -11.03 -23.30
C ASN A 222 -0.94 -11.63 -22.08
N PRO A 223 -2.13 -12.25 -22.23
CA PRO A 223 -2.87 -12.80 -21.10
C PRO A 223 -2.06 -13.88 -20.37
N SER A 224 -2.12 -13.87 -19.04
CA SER A 224 -1.41 -14.82 -18.16
C SER A 224 0.12 -14.79 -18.20
N LEU A 225 0.72 -13.90 -18.99
CA LEU A 225 2.15 -13.58 -18.94
C LEU A 225 2.41 -12.57 -17.82
N TRP A 226 3.68 -12.23 -17.61
CA TRP A 226 4.13 -11.36 -16.53
C TRP A 226 4.62 -10.02 -17.06
N SER A 227 4.27 -8.97 -16.34
CA SER A 227 4.68 -7.59 -16.59
C SER A 227 5.53 -7.05 -15.44
N VAL A 228 6.38 -6.11 -15.78
CA VAL A 228 7.14 -5.29 -14.82
C VAL A 228 6.74 -3.85 -15.05
N PHE A 229 6.38 -3.18 -13.96
CA PHE A 229 6.06 -1.77 -13.93
C PHE A 229 7.12 -1.06 -13.11
N ASP A 230 7.74 -0.04 -13.68
CA ASP A 230 8.65 0.86 -12.99
C ASP A 230 7.99 2.22 -12.85
N TRP A 231 8.32 2.96 -11.79
CA TRP A 231 7.94 4.36 -11.65
C TRP A 231 9.13 5.24 -11.27
N THR A 232 9.03 6.52 -11.60
CA THR A 232 10.01 7.53 -11.21
C THR A 232 9.32 8.86 -10.95
N MET A 233 10.05 9.81 -10.36
CA MET A 233 9.56 11.17 -10.14
C MET A 233 10.60 12.15 -10.68
N ASP A 234 10.15 13.23 -11.30
CA ASP A 234 11.04 14.34 -11.67
C ASP A 234 11.32 15.27 -10.47
N ASP A 235 12.22 16.25 -10.67
CA ASP A 235 12.58 17.22 -9.63
C ASP A 235 11.41 18.13 -9.20
N ALA A 236 10.35 18.23 -10.02
CA ALA A 236 9.13 18.99 -9.73
C ALA A 236 8.08 18.14 -9.00
N GLY A 237 8.31 16.84 -8.82
CA GLY A 237 7.38 15.90 -8.19
C GLY A 237 6.38 15.27 -9.16
N GLY A 238 6.54 15.45 -10.48
CA GLY A 238 5.74 14.76 -11.49
C GLY A 238 6.01 13.25 -11.43
N LEU A 239 4.94 12.45 -11.36
CA LEU A 239 5.01 10.99 -11.32
C LEU A 239 5.01 10.42 -12.74
N TYR A 240 5.85 9.44 -13.01
CA TYR A 240 5.92 8.76 -14.30
C TYR A 240 5.96 7.25 -14.11
N TYR A 241 5.40 6.51 -15.06
CA TYR A 241 5.48 5.05 -15.10
C TYR A 241 5.97 4.52 -16.44
N CYS A 242 6.49 3.29 -16.39
CA CYS A 242 6.90 2.50 -17.54
C CYS A 242 6.49 1.05 -17.33
N GLN A 243 5.78 0.44 -18.29
CA GLN A 243 5.68 -1.02 -18.35
C GLN A 243 6.93 -1.57 -19.06
N SER A 244 7.98 -1.83 -18.28
CA SER A 244 9.31 -2.20 -18.80
C SER A 244 9.40 -3.64 -19.31
N SER A 245 8.44 -4.49 -18.97
CA SER A 245 8.24 -5.79 -19.61
C SER A 245 6.76 -6.14 -19.58
N TYR A 246 6.29 -6.92 -20.56
CA TYR A 246 4.86 -7.19 -20.73
C TYR A 246 4.52 -8.63 -21.14
N ASP A 247 5.50 -9.48 -21.43
CA ASP A 247 5.34 -10.81 -22.00
C ASP A 247 6.25 -11.88 -21.38
N LEU A 248 6.67 -11.70 -20.13
CA LEU A 248 7.55 -12.65 -19.44
C LEU A 248 6.81 -13.93 -19.07
N SER A 249 7.50 -15.07 -19.13
CA SER A 249 6.89 -16.39 -18.96
C SER A 249 6.61 -16.79 -17.51
N SER A 250 7.26 -16.14 -16.56
CA SER A 250 7.15 -16.46 -15.14
C SER A 250 7.43 -15.25 -14.26
N GLU A 251 6.99 -15.32 -13.01
CA GLU A 251 7.31 -14.35 -11.97
C GLU A 251 8.81 -14.26 -11.71
N GLU A 252 9.52 -15.39 -11.69
CA GLU A 252 10.98 -15.43 -11.53
C GLU A 252 11.68 -14.66 -12.64
N ASP A 253 11.23 -14.79 -13.90
CA ASP A 253 11.76 -14.01 -15.02
C ASP A 253 11.46 -12.51 -14.86
N ALA A 254 10.30 -12.16 -14.30
CA ALA A 254 9.89 -10.78 -14.06
C ALA A 254 10.69 -10.11 -12.95
N LEU A 255 10.91 -10.80 -11.83
CA LEU A 255 11.77 -10.33 -10.74
C LEU A 255 13.25 -10.19 -11.17
N ALA A 256 13.68 -10.92 -12.20
CA ALA A 256 15.02 -10.85 -12.76
C ALA A 256 15.16 -9.90 -13.97
N ALA A 257 14.06 -9.29 -14.43
CA ALA A 257 14.05 -8.46 -15.62
C ALA A 257 14.85 -7.16 -15.42
N ALA A 258 15.27 -6.56 -16.54
CA ALA A 258 15.89 -5.24 -16.49
C ALA A 258 14.82 -4.17 -16.28
N HIS A 259 15.05 -3.29 -15.31
CA HIS A 259 14.19 -2.15 -15.01
C HIS A 259 14.45 -0.97 -15.95
N ALA A 260 13.45 -0.12 -16.14
CA ALA A 260 13.57 1.11 -16.91
C ALA A 260 14.52 2.13 -16.25
N ASP A 261 15.16 2.97 -17.08
CA ASP A 261 16.05 4.04 -16.59
C ASP A 261 15.22 5.28 -16.20
N GLY A 262 14.90 5.40 -14.90
CA GLY A 262 14.13 6.50 -14.36
C GLY A 262 14.85 7.86 -14.40
N SER A 263 16.12 7.92 -14.82
CA SER A 263 16.86 9.17 -15.02
C SER A 263 16.77 9.73 -16.44
N ASP A 264 16.29 8.93 -17.40
CA ASP A 264 16.01 9.36 -18.78
C ASP A 264 14.51 9.26 -19.06
N LEU A 265 13.76 10.33 -18.77
CA LEU A 265 12.33 10.39 -19.05
C LEU A 265 12.00 10.31 -20.55
N SER A 266 12.96 10.60 -21.44
CA SER A 266 12.74 10.67 -22.88
C SER A 266 12.90 9.34 -23.61
N GLY A 267 13.76 8.45 -23.09
CA GLY A 267 14.10 7.16 -23.73
C GLY A 267 14.34 5.99 -22.76
N GLY A 268 14.27 6.22 -21.45
CA GLY A 268 14.61 5.22 -20.42
C GLY A 268 13.60 4.09 -20.29
N CYS A 269 12.39 4.24 -20.85
CA CYS A 269 11.38 3.19 -20.89
C CYS A 269 11.57 2.32 -22.14
N ASN A 270 12.60 1.46 -22.16
CA ASN A 270 12.94 0.59 -23.30
C ASN A 270 13.14 1.32 -24.64
N GLY A 271 13.70 2.52 -24.61
CA GLY A 271 13.87 3.37 -25.79
C GLY A 271 12.67 4.25 -26.12
N PHE A 272 11.60 4.20 -25.32
CA PHE A 272 10.45 5.10 -25.37
C PHE A 272 10.48 6.10 -24.22
N SER A 273 9.70 7.18 -24.37
CA SER A 273 9.46 8.14 -23.30
C SER A 273 8.60 7.52 -22.21
N TRP A 274 8.87 7.90 -20.98
CA TRP A 274 8.03 7.55 -19.85
C TRP A 274 6.66 8.21 -19.98
N SER A 275 5.62 7.55 -19.45
CA SER A 275 4.27 8.10 -19.41
C SER A 275 4.07 8.82 -18.08
N GLU A 276 3.66 10.09 -18.13
CA GLU A 276 3.36 10.88 -16.94
C GLU A 276 2.01 10.43 -16.37
N LEU A 277 1.93 10.23 -15.06
CA LEU A 277 0.70 9.97 -14.32
C LEU A 277 0.32 11.21 -13.53
N ARG A 278 -0.92 11.67 -13.70
CA ARG A 278 -1.50 12.73 -12.88
C ARG A 278 -2.78 12.25 -12.25
N GLU A 279 -3.08 12.68 -11.03
CA GLU A 279 -4.36 12.38 -10.38
C GLU A 279 -5.53 12.79 -11.29
N GLU A 280 -6.71 12.19 -11.16
CA GLU A 280 -7.83 12.61 -11.99
C GLU A 280 -8.15 14.10 -11.79
N PHE A 281 -8.23 14.86 -12.88
CA PHE A 281 -8.69 16.25 -12.83
C PHE A 281 -10.21 16.29 -12.79
N MET A 282 -10.79 17.04 -11.84
CA MET A 282 -12.23 17.06 -11.58
C MET A 282 -13.09 17.50 -12.78
N LEU A 283 -12.50 18.21 -13.74
CA LEU A 283 -13.17 18.67 -14.95
C LEU A 283 -12.88 17.81 -16.18
N THR A 284 -12.45 16.55 -16.01
CA THR A 284 -12.20 15.69 -17.16
C THR A 284 -13.52 15.38 -17.89
N GLY A 285 -13.63 15.78 -19.16
CA GLY A 285 -14.79 15.52 -20.00
C GLY A 285 -15.03 16.52 -21.13
N SER A 286 -16.20 16.38 -21.77
CA SER A 286 -16.73 17.25 -22.80
C SER A 286 -17.81 18.17 -22.23
N TYR A 287 -17.74 19.48 -22.48
CA TYR A 287 -18.69 20.45 -21.94
C TYR A 287 -19.13 21.47 -22.99
N THR A 288 -20.31 22.05 -22.77
CA THR A 288 -20.73 23.30 -23.38
C THR A 288 -20.85 24.39 -22.33
N ASP A 289 -20.58 25.64 -22.70
CA ASP A 289 -20.79 26.76 -21.80
C ASP A 289 -22.08 27.55 -22.10
N ASN A 290 -22.43 28.46 -21.19
CA ASN A 290 -23.62 29.30 -21.33
C ASN A 290 -23.51 30.37 -22.45
N TRP A 291 -22.45 30.32 -23.26
CA TRP A 291 -22.18 31.16 -24.42
C TRP A 291 -22.14 30.35 -25.71
N ASP A 292 -22.61 29.09 -25.67
CA ASP A 292 -22.54 28.11 -26.77
C ASP A 292 -21.09 27.72 -27.17
N GLY A 293 -20.12 27.95 -26.27
CA GLY A 293 -18.73 27.51 -26.42
C GLY A 293 -18.56 26.03 -26.11
N SER A 294 -17.72 25.33 -26.86
CA SER A 294 -17.40 23.92 -26.65
C SER A 294 -16.07 23.75 -25.91
N HIS A 295 -16.03 22.81 -24.98
CA HIS A 295 -14.87 22.51 -24.16
C HIS A 295 -14.54 21.03 -24.19
N GLN A 296 -13.25 20.71 -24.32
CA GLN A 296 -12.70 19.37 -24.09
C GLN A 296 -11.58 19.54 -23.07
N ILE A 297 -11.72 18.88 -21.92
CA ILE A 297 -10.84 19.09 -20.77
C ILE A 297 -10.39 17.73 -20.25
N ASP A 298 -9.10 17.59 -19.96
CA ASP A 298 -8.50 16.47 -19.26
C ASP A 298 -7.40 16.99 -18.30
N ALA A 299 -6.64 16.09 -17.66
CA ALA A 299 -5.60 16.48 -16.70
C ALA A 299 -4.37 17.19 -17.34
N PHE A 300 -4.26 17.19 -18.66
CA PHE A 300 -3.12 17.71 -19.42
C PHE A 300 -3.51 18.88 -20.34
N SER A 301 -4.79 18.99 -20.71
CA SER A 301 -5.24 19.98 -21.66
C SER A 301 -6.62 20.54 -21.34
N TRP A 302 -6.80 21.81 -21.66
CA TRP A 302 -8.09 22.47 -21.75
C TRP A 302 -8.21 23.06 -23.14
N VAL A 303 -9.13 22.56 -23.95
CA VAL A 303 -9.47 23.11 -25.25
C VAL A 303 -10.81 23.83 -25.14
N SER A 304 -10.87 25.11 -25.51
CA SER A 304 -12.08 25.92 -25.51
C SER A 304 -12.26 26.57 -26.89
N GLY A 305 -13.17 26.03 -27.69
CA GLY A 305 -13.32 26.41 -29.10
C GLY A 305 -12.00 26.23 -29.87
N ASP A 306 -11.48 27.33 -30.42
CA ASP A 306 -10.21 27.35 -31.17
C ASP A 306 -8.97 27.55 -30.27
N TYR A 307 -9.14 27.72 -28.95
CA TYR A 307 -8.04 27.92 -28.01
C TYR A 307 -7.63 26.61 -27.34
N SER A 308 -6.32 26.40 -27.20
CA SER A 308 -5.75 25.26 -26.48
C SER A 308 -4.83 25.74 -25.36
N PHE A 309 -4.94 25.09 -24.20
CA PHE A 309 -4.16 25.36 -23.01
C PHE A 309 -3.58 24.05 -22.51
N HIS A 310 -2.26 24.00 -22.32
CA HIS A 310 -1.52 22.84 -21.80
C HIS A 310 -1.47 22.95 -20.29
N ILE A 311 -2.35 22.22 -19.59
CA ILE A 311 -2.42 22.21 -18.13
C ILE A 311 -1.11 21.66 -17.59
N SER A 312 -0.51 22.40 -16.66
CA SER A 312 0.72 22.01 -15.98
C SER A 312 0.43 21.53 -14.56
N GLN A 313 -0.49 22.20 -13.86
CA GLN A 313 -0.84 21.88 -12.48
C GLN A 313 -2.27 22.32 -12.16
N TYR A 314 -2.88 21.65 -11.18
CA TYR A 314 -4.22 21.99 -10.69
C TYR A 314 -4.37 21.57 -9.24
N SER A 315 -5.43 22.08 -8.61
CA SER A 315 -5.92 21.61 -7.32
C SER A 315 -7.41 21.39 -7.40
N ASN A 316 -7.83 20.13 -7.28
CA ASN A 316 -9.25 19.77 -7.22
C ASN A 316 -9.91 20.33 -5.94
N THR A 317 -9.18 20.35 -4.83
CA THR A 317 -9.69 20.83 -3.54
C THR A 317 -9.81 22.35 -3.48
N GLU A 318 -8.83 23.06 -4.03
CA GLU A 318 -8.85 24.54 -4.05
C GLU A 318 -9.56 25.10 -5.28
N GLY A 319 -9.91 24.25 -6.26
CA GLY A 319 -10.66 24.63 -7.45
C GLY A 319 -9.87 25.54 -8.38
N TRP A 320 -8.69 25.12 -8.86
CA TRP A 320 -7.97 25.87 -9.89
C TRP A 320 -7.10 24.99 -10.78
N ALA A 321 -6.79 25.48 -11.97
CA ALA A 321 -5.81 24.92 -12.90
C ALA A 321 -4.92 26.03 -13.49
N VAL A 322 -3.64 25.75 -13.70
CA VAL A 322 -2.70 26.63 -14.41
C VAL A 322 -2.22 25.90 -15.65
N ALA A 323 -2.21 26.63 -16.77
CA ALA A 323 -1.89 26.07 -18.07
C ALA A 323 -1.06 27.05 -18.90
N GLN A 324 -0.16 26.52 -19.73
CA GLN A 324 0.52 27.29 -20.75
C GLN A 324 -0.38 27.42 -21.98
N ASN A 325 -0.56 28.64 -22.46
CA ASN A 325 -1.34 28.92 -23.66
C ASN A 325 -0.58 28.38 -24.89
N ASP A 326 -1.26 27.61 -25.74
CA ASP A 326 -0.66 27.09 -26.95
C ASP A 326 -0.15 28.21 -27.85
N ALA A 327 0.99 27.98 -28.52
CA ALA A 327 1.62 28.96 -29.40
C ALA A 327 0.74 29.35 -30.60
N SER A 328 -0.26 28.52 -30.94
CA SER A 328 -1.23 28.78 -32.00
C SER A 328 -2.43 29.63 -31.55
N ASN A 329 -2.61 29.87 -30.25
CA ASN A 329 -3.70 30.71 -29.76
C ASN A 329 -3.61 32.13 -30.31
N GLU A 330 -4.75 32.69 -30.74
CA GLU A 330 -4.82 34.06 -31.27
C GLU A 330 -4.38 35.11 -30.23
N TYR A 331 -4.68 34.85 -28.96
CA TYR A 331 -4.39 35.75 -27.84
C TYR A 331 -3.45 35.11 -26.84
N ASN A 332 -2.49 35.90 -26.37
CA ASN A 332 -1.49 35.54 -25.35
C ASN A 332 -0.78 34.20 -25.60
N PRO A 333 -0.30 33.90 -26.82
CA PRO A 333 0.41 32.66 -27.09
C PRO A 333 1.67 32.55 -26.21
N GLU A 334 1.98 31.34 -25.75
CA GLU A 334 3.11 31.00 -24.89
C GLU A 334 3.09 31.65 -23.47
N LYS A 335 2.08 32.46 -23.16
CA LYS A 335 1.83 32.98 -21.80
C LYS A 335 1.16 31.92 -20.93
N TRP A 336 1.02 32.22 -19.65
CA TRP A 336 0.40 31.35 -18.68
C TRP A 336 -0.97 31.88 -18.26
N SER A 337 -1.94 30.96 -18.23
CA SER A 337 -3.29 31.21 -17.74
C SER A 337 -3.54 30.51 -16.41
N ARG A 338 -4.38 31.13 -15.59
CA ARG A 338 -5.01 30.52 -14.41
C ARG A 338 -6.51 30.43 -14.65
N PHE A 339 -7.06 29.26 -14.41
CA PHE A 339 -8.49 28.99 -14.37
C PHE A 339 -8.88 28.71 -12.92
N ASP A 340 -9.77 29.52 -12.34
CA ASP A 340 -10.41 29.21 -11.07
C ASP A 340 -11.76 28.53 -11.35
N ILE A 341 -12.14 27.61 -10.48
CA ILE A 341 -13.25 26.66 -10.67
C ILE A 341 -14.07 26.62 -9.38
N ILE A 342 -15.39 26.69 -9.52
CA ILE A 342 -16.32 26.46 -8.42
C ILE A 342 -17.27 25.35 -8.85
N ASP A 343 -17.15 24.19 -8.19
CA ASP A 343 -18.03 23.06 -8.43
C ASP A 343 -19.20 23.07 -7.44
N LEU A 344 -20.39 23.38 -7.96
CA LEU A 344 -21.66 23.33 -7.25
C LEU A 344 -22.58 22.22 -7.80
N SER A 345 -22.02 21.25 -8.53
CA SER A 345 -22.76 20.15 -9.15
C SER A 345 -23.53 19.28 -8.16
N ALA A 346 -23.01 19.12 -6.95
CA ALA A 346 -23.66 18.39 -5.86
C ALA A 346 -24.69 19.23 -5.07
N SER A 347 -24.82 20.53 -5.37
CA SER A 347 -25.76 21.43 -4.71
C SER A 347 -27.08 21.55 -5.47
N ASP A 348 -28.04 22.30 -4.91
CA ASP A 348 -29.30 22.63 -5.61
C ASP A 348 -29.08 23.43 -6.92
N ASP A 349 -27.91 24.07 -7.08
CA ASP A 349 -27.52 24.79 -8.30
C ASP A 349 -27.16 23.84 -9.45
N GLY A 350 -26.49 22.72 -9.13
CA GLY A 350 -26.16 21.67 -10.09
C GLY A 350 -25.14 22.06 -11.17
N ASN A 351 -24.53 23.24 -11.08
CA ASN A 351 -23.65 23.81 -12.09
C ASN A 351 -22.17 23.75 -11.68
N ILE A 352 -21.30 23.68 -12.68
CA ILE A 352 -19.87 23.90 -12.54
C ILE A 352 -19.56 25.28 -13.12
N TYR A 353 -18.80 26.09 -12.41
CA TYR A 353 -18.40 27.42 -12.86
C TYR A 353 -16.91 27.49 -13.09
N TYR A 354 -16.49 28.24 -14.10
CA TYR A 354 -15.08 28.56 -14.32
C TYR A 354 -14.86 30.05 -14.64
N CYS A 355 -13.66 30.52 -14.31
CA CYS A 355 -13.16 31.84 -14.65
C CYS A 355 -11.69 31.74 -15.06
N GLN A 356 -11.33 32.22 -16.25
CA GLN A 356 -9.93 32.47 -16.60
C GLN A 356 -9.47 33.77 -15.91
N SER A 357 -9.02 33.66 -14.67
CA SER A 357 -8.66 34.79 -13.82
C SER A 357 -7.36 35.48 -14.25
N ILE A 358 -6.46 34.72 -14.87
CA ILE A 358 -5.21 35.21 -15.44
C ILE A 358 -5.10 34.65 -16.85
N PHE A 359 -4.70 35.47 -17.82
CA PHE A 359 -4.63 35.07 -19.23
C PHE A 359 -3.28 35.37 -19.90
N ASP A 360 -2.39 36.14 -19.25
CA ASP A 360 -1.15 36.67 -19.82
C ASP A 360 0.06 36.67 -18.87
N ALA A 361 0.09 35.80 -17.85
CA ALA A 361 1.26 35.71 -16.97
C ALA A 361 2.52 35.30 -17.75
N GLU A 362 3.68 35.87 -17.38
CA GLU A 362 4.95 35.60 -18.07
C GLU A 362 5.53 34.24 -17.69
N THR A 363 5.20 33.77 -16.49
CA THR A 363 5.68 32.49 -15.97
C THR A 363 4.57 31.70 -15.30
N GLU A 364 4.74 30.38 -15.22
CA GLU A 364 3.86 29.50 -14.46
C GLU A 364 3.72 29.98 -13.02
N ALA A 365 4.83 30.25 -12.34
CA ALA A 365 4.84 30.71 -10.95
C ALA A 365 4.02 31.98 -10.72
N GLU A 366 3.98 32.89 -11.70
CA GLU A 366 3.11 34.08 -11.66
C GLU A 366 1.63 33.73 -11.81
N ALA A 367 1.27 32.78 -12.70
CA ALA A 367 -0.10 32.31 -12.81
C ALA A 367 -0.56 31.57 -11.54
N VAL A 368 0.32 30.79 -10.92
CA VAL A 368 0.04 30.05 -9.68
C VAL A 368 -0.16 31.00 -8.50
N SER A 369 0.72 31.99 -8.34
CA SER A 369 0.69 32.93 -7.21
C SER A 369 -0.19 34.16 -7.42
N GLY A 370 -0.73 34.34 -8.63
CA GLY A 370 -1.61 35.46 -8.96
C GLY A 370 -2.96 35.38 -8.24
N ALA A 371 -3.69 36.50 -8.26
CA ALA A 371 -4.95 36.61 -7.54
C ALA A 371 -6.01 35.67 -8.14
N SER A 372 -6.63 34.85 -7.30
CA SER A 372 -7.79 34.05 -7.68
C SER A 372 -8.99 34.94 -7.99
N ALA A 373 -9.91 34.44 -8.81
CA ALA A 373 -11.22 35.07 -9.01
C ALA A 373 -11.99 35.20 -7.68
N ASP A 374 -12.81 36.24 -7.57
CA ASP A 374 -13.73 36.41 -6.44
C ASP A 374 -14.91 35.44 -6.59
N THR A 375 -15.38 34.88 -5.47
CA THR A 375 -16.45 33.86 -5.45
C THR A 375 -17.85 34.39 -5.82
N ASP A 376 -18.04 35.70 -5.99
CA ASP A 376 -19.29 36.25 -6.51
C ASP A 376 -19.51 35.81 -7.97
N LEU A 377 -20.41 34.85 -8.18
CA LEU A 377 -20.72 34.30 -9.51
C LEU A 377 -21.16 35.36 -10.54
N ALA A 378 -21.69 36.51 -10.11
CA ALA A 378 -22.18 37.55 -11.01
C ALA A 378 -21.09 38.55 -11.44
N THR A 379 -20.06 38.78 -10.62
CA THR A 379 -19.06 39.84 -10.87
C THR A 379 -17.61 39.48 -10.56
N GLY A 380 -17.37 38.30 -10.01
CA GLY A 380 -16.09 37.93 -9.42
C GLY A 380 -15.02 37.49 -10.42
N CYS A 381 -15.38 37.24 -11.68
CA CYS A 381 -14.42 36.95 -12.74
C CYS A 381 -13.89 38.24 -13.37
N GLY A 382 -13.01 38.95 -12.65
CA GLY A 382 -12.42 40.22 -13.14
C GLY A 382 -13.44 41.34 -13.38
N GLY A 383 -14.57 41.33 -12.67
CA GLY A 383 -15.69 42.26 -12.87
C GLY A 383 -16.82 41.70 -13.75
N TYR A 384 -16.68 40.48 -14.27
CA TYR A 384 -17.66 39.78 -15.09
C TYR A 384 -18.27 38.58 -14.36
N SER A 385 -19.38 38.07 -14.89
CA SER A 385 -19.97 36.83 -14.41
C SER A 385 -19.08 35.63 -14.73
N TRP A 386 -19.07 34.66 -13.84
CA TRP A 386 -18.46 33.35 -14.10
C TRP A 386 -19.19 32.63 -15.24
N SER A 387 -18.46 31.85 -16.02
CA SER A 387 -19.02 31.00 -17.06
C SER A 387 -19.42 29.65 -16.47
N ILE A 388 -20.50 29.06 -16.99
CA ILE A 388 -21.01 27.75 -16.56
C ILE A 388 -20.47 26.69 -17.51
N LEU A 389 -19.98 25.56 -17.00
CA LEU A 389 -19.71 24.34 -17.77
C LEU A 389 -20.86 23.36 -17.56
N THR A 390 -21.50 22.97 -18.66
CA THR A 390 -22.54 21.94 -18.69
C THR A 390 -21.98 20.70 -19.39
N PRO A 391 -21.90 19.55 -18.71
CA PRO A 391 -21.45 18.31 -19.32
C PRO A 391 -22.27 17.96 -20.55
N GLU A 392 -21.62 17.60 -21.66
CA GLU A 392 -22.31 17.01 -22.81
C GLU A 392 -22.78 15.59 -22.44
N ALA A 393 -23.99 15.22 -22.88
CA ALA A 393 -24.47 13.87 -22.68
C ALA A 393 -23.58 12.88 -23.47
N PRO A 394 -23.18 11.74 -22.87
CA PRO A 394 -22.29 10.77 -23.49
C PRO A 394 -22.87 10.10 -24.76
#